data_AF-A0A6B0Y4Q5-F1
#
_entry.id   AF-A0A6B0Y4Q5-F1
#
_cell.length_a   1.000
_cell.length_b   1.000
_cell.length_c   1.000
_cell.angle_alpha   90.00
_cell.angle_beta   90.00
_cell.angle_gamma   90.00
#
_symmetry.space_group_name_H-M   'P 1'
#
loop_
_entity.id
_entity.type
_entity.pdbx_description
1 polymer ?
#
loop_
_entity_poly.entity_id
_entity_poly.type
_entity_poly.pdbx_seq_one_letter_code
_entity_poly.pdbx_strand_id
1 'polypeptide(L)'
;MRRSPFKTALLYGTVVGSLVIILFPVYWLFITALSTTFELSGLPPSFWPEIPQWQIFGKVWSERPIPRWLMNSTIAAVGSVVLSMFVSVVAGYALSRVRVRGVHSLGLCI
;
A
#
# COMPACT_ATOMS: atom_id res chain seq x y z
N MET A 1 -29.93 -10.60 -18.05
CA MET A 1 -29.89 -9.96 -16.71
C MET A 1 -29.72 -8.45 -16.85
N ARG A 2 -30.81 -7.67 -16.81
CA ARG A 2 -30.79 -6.19 -16.94
C ARG A 2 -30.76 -5.62 -15.52
N ARG A 3 -29.58 -5.30 -14.96
CA ARG A 3 -29.47 -4.71 -13.61
C ARG A 3 -30.21 -3.36 -13.62
N SER A 4 -31.03 -3.08 -12.61
CA SER A 4 -31.79 -1.83 -12.58
C SER A 4 -30.83 -0.63 -12.53
N PRO A 5 -31.12 0.46 -13.24
CA PRO A 5 -30.22 1.61 -13.34
C PRO A 5 -29.91 2.21 -11.95
N PHE A 6 -30.87 2.11 -11.02
CA PHE A 6 -30.72 2.55 -9.63
C PHE A 6 -29.67 1.74 -8.84
N LYS A 7 -29.65 0.40 -8.97
CA LYS A 7 -28.66 -0.45 -8.28
C LYS A 7 -27.25 -0.20 -8.81
N THR A 8 -27.14 0.06 -10.11
CA THR A 8 -25.88 0.41 -10.77
C THR A 8 -25.39 1.78 -10.31
N ALA A 9 -26.26 2.79 -10.26
CA ALA A 9 -25.92 4.13 -9.75
C ALA A 9 -25.48 4.11 -8.28
N LEU A 10 -26.18 3.33 -7.43
CA LEU A 10 -25.80 3.16 -6.04
C LEU A 10 -24.43 2.49 -5.90
N LEU A 11 -24.17 1.43 -6.67
CA LEU A 11 -22.86 0.76 -6.67
C LEU A 11 -21.74 1.72 -7.07
N TYR A 12 -21.88 2.44 -8.19
CA TYR A 12 -20.87 3.41 -8.61
C TYR A 12 -20.70 4.53 -7.57
N GLY A 13 -21.77 5.02 -6.96
CA GLY A 13 -21.71 6.00 -5.88
C GLY A 13 -20.88 5.49 -4.68
N THR A 14 -21.09 4.24 -4.26
CA THR A 14 -20.31 3.65 -3.16
C THR A 14 -18.82 3.49 -3.53
N VAL A 15 -18.52 3.10 -4.77
CA VAL A 15 -17.13 2.94 -5.25
C VAL A 15 -16.43 4.30 -5.28
N VAL A 16 -17.07 5.31 -5.87
CA VAL A 16 -16.51 6.67 -5.93
C VAL A 16 -16.33 7.27 -4.54
N GLY A 17 -17.31 7.11 -3.65
CA GLY A 17 -17.19 7.57 -2.26
C GLY A 17 -16.03 6.91 -1.52
N SER A 18 -15.86 5.59 -1.69
CA SER A 18 -14.74 4.85 -1.09
C SER A 18 -13.39 5.31 -1.64
N LEU A 19 -13.31 5.53 -2.95
CA LEU A 19 -12.10 6.05 -3.60
C LEU A 19 -11.71 7.42 -3.06
N VAL A 20 -12.65 8.35 -2.92
CA VAL A 20 -12.37 9.68 -2.39
C VAL A 20 -11.82 9.59 -0.96
N ILE A 21 -12.41 8.75 -0.11
CA ILE A 21 -11.97 8.56 1.28
C ILE A 21 -10.55 7.97 1.34
N ILE A 22 -10.24 6.99 0.49
CA ILE A 22 -8.93 6.33 0.44
C ILE A 22 -7.86 7.26 -0.17
N LEU A 23 -8.22 8.04 -1.18
CA LEU A 23 -7.27 8.93 -1.88
C LEU A 23 -7.04 10.24 -1.14
N PHE A 24 -7.97 10.69 -0.30
CA PHE A 24 -7.81 11.92 0.49
C PHE A 24 -6.50 11.99 1.30
N PRO A 25 -6.12 10.97 2.11
CA PRO A 25 -4.84 11.01 2.82
C PRO A 25 -3.62 11.00 1.89
N VAL A 26 -3.72 10.37 0.71
CA VAL A 26 -2.65 10.37 -0.30
C VAL A 26 -2.50 11.76 -0.91
N TYR A 27 -3.61 12.41 -1.24
CA TYR A 27 -3.66 13.81 -1.68
C TYR A 27 -3.02 14.72 -0.63
N TRP A 28 -3.40 14.57 0.63
CA TRP A 28 -2.87 15.38 1.73
C TRP A 28 -1.35 15.20 1.91
N LEU A 29 -0.87 13.96 1.83
CA LEU A 29 0.58 13.66 1.90
C LEU A 29 1.33 14.32 0.73
N PHE A 30 0.77 14.29 -0.47
CA PHE A 30 1.39 14.91 -1.64
C PHE A 30 1.46 16.43 -1.54
N ILE A 31 0.38 17.08 -1.11
CA ILE A 31 0.33 18.53 -0.91
C ILE A 31 1.30 18.96 0.19
N THR A 32 1.30 18.27 1.32
CA THR A 32 2.21 18.58 2.44
C THR A 32 3.68 18.37 2.09
N ALA A 33 4.00 17.43 1.19
CA ALA A 33 5.36 17.26 0.68
C ALA A 33 5.83 18.43 -0.22
N LEU A 34 4.90 19.11 -0.90
CA LEU A 34 5.17 20.26 -1.76
C LEU A 34 5.12 21.61 -1.03
N SER A 35 4.42 21.67 0.10
CA SER A 35 4.30 22.86 0.95
C SER A 35 5.59 23.23 1.65
N THR A 36 5.77 24.53 1.89
CA THR A 36 6.95 25.04 2.62
C THR A 36 6.80 24.83 4.13
N THR A 37 7.90 24.77 4.88
CA THR A 37 7.85 24.70 6.36
C THR A 37 7.07 25.86 6.98
N PHE A 38 7.07 27.03 6.32
CA PHE A 38 6.30 28.20 6.75
C PHE A 38 4.79 27.99 6.55
N GLU A 39 4.37 27.49 5.38
CA GLU A 39 2.97 27.13 5.10
C GLU A 39 2.45 26.03 6.04
N LEU A 40 3.30 25.08 6.42
CA LEU A 40 2.96 24.01 7.37
C LEU A 40 2.82 24.50 8.82
N SER A 41 3.47 25.62 9.16
CA SER A 41 3.44 26.22 10.51
C SER A 41 2.35 27.30 10.66
N GLY A 42 1.84 27.82 9.54
CA GLY A 42 0.76 28.81 9.51
C GLY A 42 -0.62 28.18 9.70
N LEU A 43 -1.50 28.87 10.42
CA LEU A 43 -2.94 28.57 10.49
C LEU A 43 -3.66 29.61 9.62
N PRO A 44 -4.55 29.24 8.69
CA PRO A 44 -5.10 27.91 8.41
C PRO A 44 -4.24 27.07 7.45
N PRO A 45 -4.32 25.72 7.52
CA PRO A 45 -3.65 24.85 6.56
C PRO A 45 -4.29 24.99 5.18
N SER A 46 -3.49 25.35 4.18
CA SER A 46 -3.98 25.50 2.81
C SER A 46 -4.24 24.13 2.17
N PHE A 47 -5.36 23.99 1.46
CA PHE A 47 -5.63 22.80 0.65
C PHE A 47 -4.74 22.72 -0.59
N TRP A 48 -4.12 23.83 -1.00
CA TRP A 48 -3.20 23.89 -2.14
C TRP A 48 -2.01 24.80 -1.82
N PRO A 49 -0.75 24.39 -2.06
CA PRO A 49 0.41 25.19 -1.71
C PRO A 49 0.45 26.47 -2.55
N GLU A 50 0.75 27.61 -1.92
CA GLU A 50 0.93 28.86 -2.67
C GLU A 50 2.23 28.82 -3.46
N ILE A 51 3.26 28.19 -2.89
CA ILE A 51 4.59 28.06 -3.49
C ILE A 51 4.98 26.57 -3.57
N PRO A 52 4.54 25.82 -4.61
CA PRO A 52 4.85 24.40 -4.74
C PRO A 52 6.33 24.13 -4.98
N GLN A 53 6.98 23.38 -4.08
CA GLN A 53 8.42 23.09 -4.11
C GLN A 53 8.76 21.78 -4.86
N TRP A 54 8.60 21.76 -6.18
CA TRP A 54 8.92 20.57 -7.01
C TRP A 54 10.36 20.07 -6.90
N GLN A 55 11.30 20.98 -6.61
CA GLN A 55 12.72 20.67 -6.42
C GLN A 55 13.01 19.74 -5.23
N ILE A 56 12.07 19.60 -4.28
CA ILE A 56 12.24 18.76 -3.09
C ILE A 56 12.45 17.30 -3.46
N PHE A 57 11.79 16.80 -4.52
CA PHE A 57 11.90 15.41 -4.95
C PHE A 57 13.31 15.08 -5.46
N GLY A 58 13.92 15.98 -6.23
CA GLY A 58 15.30 15.84 -6.68
C GLY A 58 16.30 15.97 -5.54
N LYS A 59 16.08 16.94 -4.64
CA LYS A 59 16.92 17.20 -3.47
C LYS A 59 16.95 16.02 -2.50
N VAL A 60 15.81 15.39 -2.24
CA VAL A 60 15.72 14.21 -1.36
C VAL A 60 16.51 13.04 -1.94
N TRP A 61 16.54 12.87 -3.26
CA TRP A 61 17.29 11.79 -3.91
C TRP A 61 18.81 11.98 -3.83
N SER A 62 19.30 13.22 -3.83
CA SER A 62 20.73 13.53 -3.72
C SER A 62 21.22 13.64 -2.27
N GLU A 63 20.42 14.19 -1.37
CA GLU A 63 20.82 14.45 0.03
C GLU A 63 20.58 13.28 0.98
N ARG A 64 19.66 12.38 0.64
CA ARG A 64 19.33 11.22 1.47
C ARG A 64 19.73 9.92 0.76
N PRO A 65 20.18 8.89 1.51
CA PRO A 65 20.49 7.59 0.93
C PRO A 65 19.21 6.78 0.63
N ILE A 66 18.22 7.39 -0.02
CA ILE A 66 16.95 6.75 -0.43
C ILE A 66 17.20 5.46 -1.23
N PRO A 67 18.12 5.44 -2.23
CA PRO A 67 18.37 4.22 -2.99
C PRO A 67 18.83 3.05 -2.10
N ARG A 68 19.60 3.35 -1.04
CA ARG A 68 20.06 2.32 -0.09
C ARG A 68 18.91 1.80 0.77
N TRP A 69 18.03 2.68 1.26
CA TRP A 69 16.85 2.26 2.04
C TRP A 69 15.87 1.43 1.20
N LEU A 70 15.65 1.83 -0.06
CA LEU A 70 14.85 1.07 -1.01
C LEU A 70 15.48 -0.29 -1.32
N MET A 71 16.80 -0.35 -1.52
CA MET A 71 17.51 -1.60 -1.76
C MET A 71 17.42 -2.54 -0.56
N ASN A 72 17.65 -2.05 0.66
CA ASN A 72 17.53 -2.85 1.87
C ASN A 72 16.12 -3.43 2.03
N SER A 73 15.09 -2.61 1.81
CA SER A 73 13.69 -3.04 1.91
C SER A 73 13.31 -4.03 0.82
N THR A 74 13.79 -3.82 -0.40
CA THR A 74 13.60 -4.75 -1.52
C THR A 74 14.25 -6.10 -1.24
N ILE A 75 15.50 -6.12 -0.76
CA ILE A 75 16.20 -7.35 -0.39
C ILE A 75 15.45 -8.08 0.72
N ALA A 76 15.00 -7.35 1.75
CA ALA A 76 14.23 -7.93 2.85
C ALA A 76 12.89 -8.52 2.36
N ALA A 77 12.14 -7.80 1.52
CA ALA A 77 10.87 -8.24 0.98
C ALA A 77 11.02 -9.45 0.04
N VAL A 78 11.99 -9.40 -0.89
CA VAL A 78 12.24 -10.52 -1.80
C VAL A 78 12.74 -11.74 -1.03
N GLY A 79 13.66 -11.55 -0.08
CA GLY A 79 14.17 -12.62 0.77
C GLY A 79 13.05 -13.29 1.58
N SER A 80 12.16 -12.51 2.18
CA SER A 80 11.03 -13.05 2.94
C SER A 80 10.01 -13.78 2.05
N VAL A 81 9.72 -13.26 0.86
CA VAL A 81 8.84 -13.91 -0.12
C VAL A 81 9.43 -15.23 -0.59
N VAL A 82 10.72 -15.27 -0.95
CA VAL A 82 11.37 -16.50 -1.42
C VAL A 82 11.38 -17.57 -0.33
N LEU A 83 11.76 -17.19 0.90
CA LEU A 83 11.82 -18.13 2.02
C LEU A 83 10.43 -18.63 2.42
N SER A 84 9.46 -17.74 2.54
CA SER A 84 8.08 -18.11 2.89
C SER A 84 7.46 -18.98 1.80
N MET A 85 7.62 -18.63 0.53
CA MET A 85 7.10 -19.43 -0.58
C MET A 85 7.73 -20.82 -0.64
N PHE A 86 9.05 -20.92 -0.43
CA PHE A 86 9.73 -22.21 -0.37
C PHE A 86 9.16 -23.11 0.73
N VAL A 87 9.02 -22.58 1.95
CA VAL A 87 8.44 -23.31 3.08
C VAL A 87 6.98 -23.67 2.82
N SER A 88 6.18 -22.73 2.31
CA SER A 88 4.77 -22.96 2.00
C SER A 88 4.56 -24.02 0.91
N VAL A 89 5.43 -24.08 -0.11
CA VAL A 89 5.35 -25.10 -1.16
C VAL A 89 5.63 -26.48 -0.59
N VAL A 90 6.68 -26.64 0.23
CA VAL A 90 7.02 -27.92 0.85
C VAL A 90 5.92 -28.35 1.84
N ALA A 91 5.44 -27.42 2.67
CA ALA A 91 4.35 -27.67 3.62
C ALA A 91 3.05 -28.05 2.90
N GLY A 92 2.67 -27.31 1.85
CA GLY A 92 1.49 -27.60 1.03
C GLY A 92 1.60 -28.94 0.29
N TYR A 93 2.78 -29.30 -0.20
CA TYR A 93 3.02 -30.60 -0.80
C TYR A 93 2.88 -31.74 0.22
N ALA A 94 3.49 -31.59 1.40
CA ALA A 94 3.38 -32.55 2.48
C ALA A 94 1.91 -32.75 2.91
N LEU A 95 1.16 -31.66 3.09
CA LEU A 95 -0.25 -31.72 3.46
C LEU A 95 -1.12 -32.39 2.39
N SER A 96 -0.82 -32.17 1.10
CA SER A 96 -1.64 -32.68 -0.01
C SER A 96 -1.31 -34.12 -0.43
N ARG A 97 -0.07 -34.57 -0.27
CA ARG A 97 0.39 -35.89 -0.75
C ARG A 97 0.78 -36.87 0.35
N VAL A 98 1.16 -36.41 1.54
CA VAL A 98 1.61 -37.30 2.61
C VAL A 98 0.45 -37.60 3.56
N ARG A 99 0.08 -38.88 3.69
CA ARG A 99 -0.91 -39.34 4.67
C ARG A 99 -0.27 -39.52 6.04
N VAL A 100 0.08 -38.43 6.72
CA VAL A 100 0.49 -38.46 8.14
C VAL A 100 -0.72 -38.35 9.08
N ARG A 101 -0.63 -39.01 10.24
CA ARG A 101 -1.71 -39.04 11.24
C ARG A 101 -1.78 -37.63 11.90
N GLY A 102 -2.83 -36.87 11.61
CA GLY A 102 -3.00 -35.48 12.09
C GLY A 102 -2.98 -34.38 11.00
N VAL A 103 -2.82 -34.73 9.72
CA VAL A 103 -2.84 -33.78 8.57
C VAL A 103 -4.13 -32.98 8.48
N HIS A 104 -5.29 -33.62 8.69
CA HIS A 104 -6.58 -32.94 8.64
C HIS A 104 -6.77 -31.91 9.76
N SER A 105 -6.27 -32.20 10.98
CA SER A 105 -6.33 -31.26 12.11
C SER A 105 -5.34 -30.11 11.94
N LEU A 106 -4.15 -30.35 11.39
CA LEU A 106 -3.17 -29.29 11.11
C LEU A 106 -3.62 -28.38 9.96
N GLY A 107 -4.22 -28.94 8.90
CA GLY A 107 -4.75 -28.15 7.78
C GLY A 107 -5.99 -27.31 8.11
N LEU A 108 -6.67 -27.58 9.22
CA LEU A 108 -7.81 -26.79 9.72
C LEU A 108 -7.38 -25.62 10.62
N CYS A 109 -6.17 -25.69 11.20
CA CYS A 109 -5.64 -24.68 12.14
C CYS A 109 -4.68 -23.67 11.48
N ILE A 110 -4.24 -23.92 10.24
CA ILE A 110 -3.46 -22.99 9.40
C ILE A 110 -4.43 -22.27 8.47
#